data_AF-A0A961T3T3-F1
#
_entry.id   AF-A0A961T3T3-F1
#
_cell.length_a   1.000
_cell.length_b   1.000
_cell.length_c   1.000
_cell.angle_alpha   90.00
_cell.angle_beta   90.00
_cell.angle_gamma   90.00
#
_symmetry.space_group_name_H-M   'P 1'
#
loop_
_entity.id
_entity.type
_entity.pdbx_description
1 polymer ?
#
loop_
_entity_poly.entity_id
_entity_poly.type
_entity_poly.pdbx_seq_one_letter_code
_entity_poly.pdbx_strand_id
1 'polypeptide(L)'
;IRFGRMQRREEEARHRMLIDELEASSGVKLSEKFKSRYISGADELTLVRSGLDDTMRGAYAQMRELWHEKRATIPDFDLRTAAYMISIGRVADSYKSLGL
;
A
#
# COMPACT_ATOMS: atom_id res chain seq x y z
N ILE A 1 13.49 2.25 17.06
CA ILE A 1 12.11 2.07 17.58
C ILE A 1 11.26 1.54 16.43
N ARG A 2 10.66 0.33 16.51
CA ARG A 2 9.80 -0.17 15.41
C ARG A 2 8.62 0.80 15.20
N PHE A 3 8.50 1.35 14.00
CA PHE A 3 7.32 2.07 13.56
C PHE A 3 6.06 1.21 13.85
N GLY A 4 4.97 1.84 14.27
CA GLY A 4 3.67 1.17 14.41
C GLY A 4 3.33 0.54 15.76
N ARG A 5 4.19 0.51 16.79
CA ARG A 5 3.79 -0.04 18.11
C ARG A 5 2.73 0.80 18.84
N MET A 6 2.75 2.12 18.66
CA MET A 6 1.75 3.02 19.24
C MET A 6 0.45 2.96 18.42
N GLN A 7 0.57 2.99 17.10
CA GLN A 7 -0.53 2.89 16.14
C GLN A 7 -1.27 1.54 16.26
N ARG A 8 -0.55 0.43 16.47
CA ARG A 8 -1.14 -0.89 16.73
C ARG A 8 -1.98 -0.93 18.00
N ARG A 9 -1.52 -0.28 19.09
CA ARG A 9 -2.31 -0.19 20.34
C ARG A 9 -3.57 0.65 20.17
N GLU A 10 -3.51 1.70 19.36
CA GLU A 10 -4.67 2.52 19.03
C GLU A 10 -5.67 1.75 18.16
N GLU A 11 -5.21 1.02 17.14
CA GLU A 11 -6.04 0.10 16.35
C GLU A 11 -6.69 -0.99 17.20
N GLU A 12 -5.92 -1.67 18.06
CA GLU A 12 -6.42 -2.69 18.98
C GLU A 12 -7.55 -2.14 19.87
N ALA A 13 -7.42 -0.90 20.36
CA ALA A 13 -8.44 -0.24 21.16
C ALA A 13 -9.71 0.08 20.35
N ARG A 14 -9.56 0.57 19.11
CA ARG A 14 -10.70 0.84 18.22
C ARG A 14 -11.44 -0.43 17.82
N HIS A 15 -10.72 -1.51 17.50
CA HIS A 15 -11.31 -2.81 17.18
C HIS A 15 -12.07 -3.40 18.36
N ARG A 16 -11.58 -3.20 19.59
CA ARG A 16 -12.28 -3.63 20.80
C ARG A 16 -13.60 -2.89 20.97
N MET A 17 -13.61 -1.56 20.85
CA MET A 17 -14.85 -0.77 20.90
C MET A 17 -15.89 -1.22 19.87
N LEU A 18 -15.46 -1.52 18.64
CA LEU A 18 -16.37 -2.02 17.59
C LEU A 18 -16.95 -3.39 17.92
N ILE A 19 -16.16 -4.32 18.47
CA ILE A 19 -16.65 -5.64 18.89
C ILE A 19 -17.67 -5.47 20.00
N ASP A 20 -17.39 -4.63 21.00
CA ASP A 20 -18.26 -4.44 22.15
C ASP A 20 -19.63 -3.87 21.72
N GLU A 21 -19.65 -2.89 20.83
CA GLU A 21 -20.88 -2.31 20.28
C GLU A 21 -21.65 -3.31 19.39
N LEU A 22 -20.94 -4.14 18.61
CA LEU A 22 -21.56 -5.14 17.75
C LEU A 22 -22.19 -6.29 18.57
N GLU A 23 -21.55 -6.73 19.65
CA GLU A 23 -22.13 -7.72 20.58
C GLU A 23 -23.33 -7.13 21.33
N ALA A 24 -23.26 -5.87 21.74
CA ALA A 24 -24.37 -5.17 22.41
C ALA A 24 -25.60 -5.00 21.50
N SER A 25 -25.40 -4.64 20.24
CA SER A 25 -26.48 -4.41 19.26
C SER A 25 -27.06 -5.70 18.68
N SER A 26 -26.23 -6.71 18.41
CA SER A 26 -26.70 -7.99 17.84
C SER A 26 -27.22 -8.98 18.88
N GLY A 27 -26.85 -8.82 20.15
CA GLY A 27 -27.16 -9.77 21.23
C GLY A 27 -26.44 -11.12 21.10
N VAL A 28 -25.57 -11.28 20.09
CA VAL A 28 -24.81 -12.52 19.83
C VAL A 28 -23.36 -12.29 20.20
N LYS A 29 -22.81 -13.20 21.03
CA LYS A 29 -21.37 -13.19 21.32
C LYS A 29 -20.59 -13.73 20.12
N LEU A 30 -19.62 -12.95 19.65
CA LEU A 30 -18.68 -13.37 18.62
C LEU A 30 -17.74 -14.44 19.19
N SER A 31 -17.25 -15.34 18.34
CA SER A 31 -16.29 -16.36 18.77
C SER A 31 -14.98 -15.72 19.26
N GLU A 32 -14.38 -16.26 20.33
CA GLU A 32 -13.10 -15.78 20.86
C GLU A 32 -11.98 -15.81 19.82
N LYS A 33 -12.00 -16.80 18.90
CA LYS A 33 -11.06 -16.90 17.77
C LYS A 33 -11.22 -15.76 16.76
N PHE A 34 -12.42 -15.21 16.61
CA PHE A 34 -12.67 -14.04 15.77
C PHE A 34 -12.19 -12.77 16.49
N LYS A 35 -12.56 -12.58 17.76
CA LYS A 35 -12.16 -11.41 18.56
C LYS A 35 -10.65 -11.26 18.61
N SER A 36 -9.92 -12.34 18.93
CA SER A 36 -8.46 -12.25 19.05
C SER A 36 -7.79 -11.86 17.74
N ARG A 37 -8.23 -12.43 16.61
CA ARG A 37 -7.71 -12.11 15.28
C ARG A 37 -8.07 -10.70 14.81
N TYR A 38 -9.28 -10.25 15.10
CA TYR A 38 -9.74 -8.92 14.71
C TYR A 38 -9.05 -7.83 15.53
N ILE A 39 -8.93 -8.02 16.85
CA ILE A 39 -8.24 -7.08 17.74
C ILE A 39 -6.77 -6.95 17.34
N SER A 40 -6.07 -8.07 17.10
CA SER A 40 -4.63 -8.05 16.75
C SER A 40 -4.30 -7.31 15.44
N GLY A 41 -5.30 -7.02 14.61
CA GLY A 41 -5.10 -6.36 13.31
C GLY A 41 -4.24 -7.19 12.34
N ALA A 42 -3.75 -6.54 11.29
CA ALA A 42 -2.83 -7.16 10.34
C ALA A 42 -1.40 -7.26 10.92
N ASP A 43 -0.77 -8.41 10.73
CA ASP A 43 0.63 -8.61 11.11
C ASP A 43 1.58 -7.70 10.29
N GLU A 44 2.74 -7.36 10.85
CA GLU A 44 3.79 -6.56 10.17
C GLU A 44 4.15 -7.18 8.81
N LEU A 45 4.21 -8.51 8.74
CA LEU A 45 4.45 -9.23 7.49
C LEU A 45 3.35 -8.99 6.45
N THR A 46 2.09 -8.99 6.87
CA THR A 46 0.94 -8.73 5.98
C THR A 46 0.96 -7.29 5.48
N LEU A 47 1.26 -6.33 6.35
CA LEU A 47 1.37 -4.92 5.99
C LEU A 47 2.50 -4.67 5.00
N VAL A 48 3.69 -5.25 5.25
CA VAL A 48 4.84 -5.13 4.34
C VAL A 48 4.52 -5.75 2.98
N ARG A 49 3.88 -6.93 2.95
CA ARG A 49 3.48 -7.59 1.70
C ARG A 49 2.45 -6.77 0.93
N SER A 50 1.46 -6.20 1.61
CA SER A 50 0.45 -5.34 0.99
C SER A 50 1.09 -4.09 0.40
N GLY A 51 1.95 -3.40 1.15
CA GLY A 51 2.63 -2.20 0.66
C GLY A 51 3.56 -2.48 -0.51
N LEU A 52 4.26 -3.62 -0.49
CA LEU A 52 5.09 -4.07 -1.61
C LEU A 52 4.23 -4.34 -2.85
N ASP A 53 3.14 -5.09 -2.70
CA ASP A 53 2.24 -5.44 -3.80
C ASP A 53 1.64 -4.18 -4.45
N ASP A 54 1.14 -3.25 -3.65
CA ASP A 54 0.62 -1.97 -4.14
C ASP A 54 1.69 -1.15 -4.89
N THR A 55 2.90 -1.07 -4.33
CA THR A 55 4.03 -0.37 -4.96
C THR A 55 4.41 -1.00 -6.30
N MET A 56 4.49 -2.33 -6.35
CA MET A 56 4.88 -3.06 -7.56
C MET A 56 3.82 -2.96 -8.65
N ARG A 57 2.53 -3.09 -8.30
CA ARG A 57 1.42 -2.88 -9.24
C ARG A 57 1.42 -1.47 -9.80
N GLY A 58 1.58 -0.46 -8.93
CA GLY A 58 1.62 0.94 -9.35
C GLY A 58 2.80 1.26 -10.27
N ALA A 59 3.99 0.73 -9.96
CA ALA A 59 5.17 0.90 -10.81
C ALA A 59 4.98 0.24 -12.19
N TYR A 60 4.44 -0.99 -12.21
CA TYR A 60 4.18 -1.69 -13.47
C TYR A 60 3.11 -0.99 -14.31
N ALA A 61 2.02 -0.51 -13.70
CA ALA A 61 0.97 0.20 -14.41
C ALA A 61 1.52 1.44 -15.15
N GLN A 62 2.37 2.23 -14.50
CA GLN A 62 3.01 3.40 -15.10
C GLN A 62 3.96 3.01 -16.26
N MET A 63 4.79 1.99 -16.06
CA MET A 63 5.67 1.50 -17.13
C MET A 63 4.87 0.99 -18.33
N ARG A 64 3.78 0.25 -18.08
CA ARG A 64 2.90 -0.31 -19.11
C ARG A 64 2.18 0.80 -19.89
N GLU A 65 1.71 1.83 -19.22
CA GLU A 65 1.04 2.98 -19.84
C GLU A 65 1.98 3.69 -20.81
N LEU A 66 3.16 4.09 -20.33
CA LEU A 66 4.17 4.75 -21.16
C LEU A 66 4.65 3.85 -22.32
N TRP A 67 4.79 2.55 -22.06
CA TRP A 67 5.13 1.58 -23.10
C TRP A 67 4.07 1.52 -24.21
N HIS A 68 2.78 1.44 -23.87
CA HIS A 68 1.71 1.44 -24.88
C HIS A 68 1.66 2.75 -25.67
N GLU A 69 1.91 3.87 -25.02
CA GLU A 69 1.94 5.19 -25.68
C GLU A 69 3.07 5.30 -26.72
N LYS A 70 4.28 4.82 -26.38
CA LYS A 70 5.49 5.07 -27.18
C LYS A 70 5.84 3.94 -28.14
N ARG A 71 5.48 2.69 -27.86
CA ARG A 71 5.89 1.52 -28.68
C ARG A 71 5.42 1.55 -30.14
N ALA A 72 4.37 2.32 -30.45
CA ALA A 72 3.88 2.47 -31.81
C ALA A 72 4.75 3.43 -32.65
N THR A 73 5.47 4.33 -32.00
CA THR A 73 6.23 5.42 -32.65
C THR A 73 7.74 5.26 -32.54
N ILE A 74 8.21 4.58 -31.48
CA ILE A 74 9.63 4.33 -31.23
C ILE A 74 9.88 2.83 -31.41
N PRO A 75 10.59 2.41 -32.48
CA PRO A 75 11.06 1.05 -32.63
C PRO A 75 11.90 0.62 -31.42
N ASP A 76 11.78 -0.64 -30.99
CA ASP A 76 12.51 -1.20 -29.84
C ASP A 76 12.22 -0.56 -28.48
N PHE A 77 11.14 0.23 -28.34
CA PHE A 77 10.72 0.77 -27.05
C PHE A 77 10.18 -0.34 -26.14
N ASP A 78 10.96 -0.69 -25.12
CA ASP A 78 10.65 -1.75 -24.16
C ASP A 78 10.31 -1.20 -22.76
N LEU A 79 9.89 -2.10 -21.87
CA LEU A 79 9.54 -1.74 -20.49
C LEU A 79 10.74 -1.24 -19.69
N ARG A 80 11.96 -1.68 -20.01
CA ARG A 80 13.19 -1.18 -19.37
C ARG A 80 13.39 0.29 -19.69
N THR A 81 13.25 0.67 -20.95
CA THR A 81 13.36 2.06 -21.41
C THR A 81 12.28 2.94 -20.79
N ALA A 82 11.04 2.44 -20.71
CA ALA A 82 9.96 3.11 -19.99
C ALA A 82 10.31 3.37 -18.52
N ALA A 83 10.87 2.37 -17.82
CA ALA A 83 11.30 2.49 -16.43
C ALA A 83 12.36 3.59 -16.23
N TYR A 84 13.37 3.63 -17.10
CA TYR A 84 14.40 4.68 -17.08
C TYR A 84 13.80 6.06 -17.32
N MET A 85 12.93 6.20 -18.33
CA MET A 85 12.30 7.47 -18.66
C MET A 85 11.47 8.03 -17.49
N ILE A 86 10.68 7.17 -16.83
CA ILE A 86 9.90 7.55 -15.63
C ILE A 86 10.85 7.96 -14.49
N SER A 87 11.91 7.20 -14.25
CA SER A 87 12.85 7.47 -13.16
C SER A 87 13.61 8.78 -13.36
N ILE A 88 14.10 9.03 -14.57
CA ILE A 88 14.78 10.27 -14.93
C ILE A 88 13.81 11.46 -14.82
N GLY A 89 12.57 11.31 -15.29
CA GLY A 89 11.54 12.34 -15.17
C GLY A 89 11.29 12.74 -13.71
N ARG A 90 11.11 11.76 -12.82
CA ARG A 90 10.92 12.00 -11.38
C ARG A 90 12.11 12.71 -10.74
N VAL A 91 13.35 12.33 -11.10
CA VAL A 91 14.55 13.00 -10.60
C VAL A 91 14.58 14.44 -11.11
N ALA A 92 14.36 14.66 -12.41
CA ALA A 92 14.34 16.00 -13.00
C ALA A 92 13.28 16.89 -12.35
N ASP A 93 12.08 16.38 -12.08
CA ASP A 93 11.01 17.12 -11.40
C ASP A 93 11.39 17.48 -9.96
N SER A 94 12.10 16.59 -9.26
CA SER A 94 12.66 16.89 -7.94
C SER A 94 13.69 18.04 -8.02
N TYR A 95 14.58 18.04 -9.00
CA TYR A 95 15.53 19.16 -9.20
C TYR A 95 14.81 20.47 -9.54
N LYS A 96 13.82 20.44 -10.44
CA LYS A 96 13.00 21.62 -10.77
C LYS A 96 12.28 22.18 -9.55
N SER A 97 11.76 21.32 -8.67
CA SER A 97 11.10 21.75 -7.44
C SER A 97 12.06 22.45 -6.45
N LEU A 98 13.36 22.17 -6.56
CA LEU A 98 14.42 22.82 -5.79
C LEU A 98 14.94 24.11 -6.47
N GLY A 99 14.45 24.45 -7.66
CA GLY A 99 14.85 25.64 -8.43
C GLY A 99 16.13 25.48 -9.23
N LEU A 100 16.55 24.24 -9.52
CA LEU A 100 17.69 23.89 -10.37
C LEU A 100 17.22 23.32 -11.71
#